data_AF-A0A6I2XW37-F1
#
_entry.id   AF-A0A6I2XW37-F1
#
_cell.length_a   1.000
_cell.length_b   1.000
_cell.length_c   1.000
_cell.angle_alpha   90.00
_cell.angle_beta   90.00
_cell.angle_gamma   90.00
#
_symmetry.space_group_name_H-M   'P 1'
#
loop_
_entity.id
_entity.type
_entity.pdbx_description
1 polymer ?
#
loop_
_entity_poly.entity_id
_entity_poly.type
_entity_poly.pdbx_seq_one_letter_code
_entity_poly.pdbx_strand_id
1 'polypeptide(L)' 'MLVGMYLRVTSRTNADGSVVRYVALAHNERIGGQTRARVLRGLGREDGLDTDGLRRLVSSISRFLGDADPYAA' A
#
# COMPACT_ATOMS: atom_id res chain seq x y z
N MET A 1 14.25 -11.55 2.33
CA MET A 1 12.95 -11.10 1.79
C MET A 1 12.33 -10.18 2.83
N LEU A 2 12.13 -8.91 2.50
CA LEU A 2 11.81 -7.83 3.45
C LEU A 2 10.62 -8.19 4.34
N VAL A 3 10.87 -8.30 5.65
CA VAL A 3 9.88 -8.24 6.72
C VAL A 3 9.56 -6.77 6.88
N GLY A 4 8.54 -6.28 6.18
CA GLY A 4 8.30 -4.85 6.05
C GLY A 4 6.89 -4.54 5.58
N MET A 5 6.48 -3.30 5.82
CA MET A 5 5.21 -2.77 5.32
C MET A 5 5.38 -2.30 3.87
N TYR A 6 4.35 -2.47 3.03
CA TYR A 6 4.36 -2.09 1.63
C TYR A 6 2.94 -1.89 1.10
N LEU A 7 2.81 -1.20 -0.03
CA LEU A 7 1.56 -1.15 -0.78
C LEU A 7 1.43 -2.37 -1.68
N ARG A 8 0.36 -3.13 -1.50
CA ARG A 8 0.00 -4.28 -2.33
C ARG A 8 -1.10 -3.85 -3.30
N VAL A 9 -0.89 -4.16 -4.58
CA VAL A 9 -1.93 -4.05 -5.62
C VAL A 9 -2.46 -5.44 -5.95
N THR A 10 -3.77 -5.61 -5.93
CA THR A 10 -4.44 -6.86 -6.35
C THR A 10 -5.45 -6.57 -7.44
N SER A 11 -5.58 -7.47 -8.41
CA SER A 11 -6.57 -7.37 -9.49
C SER A 11 -7.71 -8.35 -9.27
N ARG A 12 -8.92 -7.93 -9.63
CA ARG A 12 -10.11 -8.77 -9.76
C ARG A 12 -10.68 -8.61 -11.16
N THR A 13 -10.91 -9.74 -11.83
CA THR A 13 -11.64 -9.77 -13.11
C THR A 13 -13.12 -9.96 -12.82
N ASN A 14 -13.96 -9.10 -13.40
CA ASN A 14 -15.41 -9.17 -13.31
C ASN A 14 -15.97 -10.14 -14.36
N ALA A 15 -17.25 -10.50 -14.23
CA ALA A 15 -17.93 -11.42 -15.15
C ALA A 15 -18.03 -10.85 -16.58
N ASP A 16 -18.04 -9.52 -16.73
CA ASP A 16 -18.03 -8.81 -18.02
C ASP A 16 -16.64 -8.70 -18.66
N GLY A 17 -15.61 -9.27 -18.03
CA GLY A 17 -14.22 -9.23 -18.50
C GLY A 17 -13.45 -7.96 -18.09
N SER A 18 -14.10 -6.98 -17.46
CA SER A 18 -13.41 -5.80 -16.93
C SER A 18 -12.49 -6.16 -15.75
N VAL A 19 -11.37 -5.47 -15.61
CA VAL A 19 -10.40 -5.68 -14.53
C VAL A 19 -10.40 -4.47 -13.60
N VAL A 20 -10.64 -4.72 -12.31
CA VAL A 20 -10.55 -3.71 -11.25
C VAL A 20 -9.34 -4.01 -10.39
N ARG A 21 -8.55 -2.98 -10.06
CA ARG A 21 -7.39 -3.10 -9.18
C ARG A 21 -7.66 -2.41 -7.85
N TYR A 22 -7.15 -3.01 -6.78
CA TYR A 22 -7.29 -2.53 -5.41
C TYR A 22 -5.93 -2.33 -4.79
N VAL A 23 -5.79 -1.26 -4.02
CA VAL A 23 -4.56 -0.92 -3.29
C VAL A 23 -4.79 -1.14 -1.80
N ALA A 24 -3.81 -1.73 -1.12
CA ALA A 24 -3.85 -1.94 0.32
C ALA A 24 -2.46 -1.79 0.96
N LEU A 25 -2.42 -1.27 2.18
CA LEU A 25 -1.24 -1.36 3.03
C LEU A 25 -1.15 -2.78 3.61
N ALA A 26 -0.03 -3.44 3.36
CA ALA A 26 0.26 -4.79 3.81
C ALA A 26 1.55 -4.83 4.62
N HIS A 27 1.70 -5.85 5.47
CA HIS A 27 2.90 -6.15 6.23
C HIS A 27 3.26 -7.62 6.03
N ASN A 28 4.51 -7.90 5.67
CA ASN A 28 4.99 -9.27 5.61
C ASN A 28 5.45 -9.72 7.00
N GLU A 29 4.78 -10.74 7.54
CA GLU A 29 5.10 -11.36 8.83
C GLU A 29 5.73 -12.75 8.59
N ARG A 30 6.67 -13.17 9.44
CA ARG A 30 7.19 -14.55 9.43
C ARG A 30 6.43 -15.40 10.44
N ILE A 31 5.73 -16.41 9.95
CA ILE A 31 4.95 -17.35 10.76
C ILE A 31 5.37 -18.76 10.39
N GLY A 32 5.91 -19.52 11.37
CA GLY A 32 6.34 -20.91 11.15
C GLY A 32 7.42 -21.06 10.07
N GLY A 33 8.38 -20.14 10.02
CA GLY A 33 9.46 -20.14 9.01
C GLY A 33 9.05 -19.60 7.63
N GLN A 34 7.74 -19.46 7.35
CA GLN A 34 7.22 -18.96 6.08
C GLN A 34 6.90 -17.46 6.15
N THR A 35 7.06 -16.74 5.04
CA THR A 35 6.65 -15.33 4.93
C THR A 35 5.20 -15.26 4.47
N ARG A 36 4.35 -14.54 5.22
CA ARG A 36 2.94 -14.34 4.89
C ARG A 36 2.62 -12.85 4.83
N ALA A 37 1.93 -12.44 3.78
CA ALA A 37 1.45 -11.07 3.64
C ALA A 37 0.14 -10.89 4.44
N ARG A 38 0.15 -10.01 5.43
CA ARG A 38 -1.03 -9.57 6.18
C ARG A 38 -1.48 -8.21 5.67
N VAL A 39 -2.73 -8.11 5.23
CA VAL A 39 -3.31 -6.80 4.87
C VAL A 39 -3.66 -6.07 6.16
N LEU A 40 -3.09 -4.87 6.33
CA LEU A 40 -3.37 -4.00 7.46
C LEU A 40 -4.57 -3.08 7.17
N ARG A 41 -4.63 -2.53 5.95
CA ARG A 41 -5.71 -1.62 5.55
C ARG A 41 -5.91 -1.59 4.03
N GLY A 42 -7.14 -1.81 3.57
CA GLY A 42 -7.53 -1.50 2.19
C GLY A 42 -7.62 0.01 2.00
N LEU A 43 -7.00 0.52 0.93
CA LEU A 43 -6.99 1.95 0.58
C LEU A 43 -8.02 2.29 -0.50
N GLY A 44 -8.55 1.28 -1.20
CA GLY A 44 -9.62 1.46 -2.18
C GLY A 44 -9.25 0.91 -3.55
N ARG A 45 -10.04 1.27 -4.56
CA ARG A 45 -9.72 0.95 -5.95
C ARG A 45 -8.65 1.89 -6.47
N GLU A 46 -7.75 1.37 -7.30
CA GLU A 46 -6.64 2.14 -7.89
C GLU A 46 -7.14 3.33 -8.73
N ASP A 47 -8.26 3.17 -9.44
CA ASP A 47 -8.85 4.18 -10.32
C ASP A 47 -9.63 5.29 -9.59
N GLY A 48 -9.93 5.11 -8.30
CA GLY A 48 -10.60 6.11 -7.45
C GLY A 48 -9.77 6.52 -6.25
N LEU A 49 -8.47 6.21 -6.23
CA LEU A 49 -7.60 6.41 -5.08
C LEU A 49 -7.20 7.89 -4.95
N ASP A 50 -7.34 8.45 -3.74
CA ASP A 50 -6.82 9.79 -3.42
C ASP A 50 -5.27 9.76 -3.37
N THR A 51 -4.65 10.04 -4.51
CA THR A 51 -3.18 10.08 -4.61
C THR A 51 -2.56 11.24 -3.82
N ASP A 52 -3.27 12.35 -3.65
CA ASP A 52 -2.78 13.47 -2.83
C ASP A 52 -2.81 13.11 -1.34
N GLY A 53 -3.82 12.37 -0.90
CA GLY A 53 -3.85 11.74 0.42
C GLY A 53 -2.65 10.84 0.68
N LEU A 54 -2.24 10.04 -0.31
CA LEU A 54 -1.04 9.21 -0.20
C LEU A 54 0.25 10.03 -0.13
N ARG A 55 0.37 11.10 -0.92
CA ARG A 55 1.52 12.01 -0.84
C ARG A 55 1.65 12.63 0.55
N ARG A 56 0.54 13.13 1.12
CA ARG A 56 0.50 13.64 2.51
C ARG A 56 0.90 12.58 3.53
N LEU A 57 0.49 11.33 3.33
CA LEU A 57 0.92 10.22 4.19
C LEU A 57 2.43 10.00 4.10
N VAL A 58 3.01 9.99 2.90
CA VAL A 58 4.45 9.89 2.72
C VAL A 58 5.17 11.05 3.40
N SER A 59 4.74 12.29 3.20
CA SER A 59 5.28 13.46 3.90
C SER A 59 5.25 13.30 5.42
N SER A 60 4.13 12.82 5.98
CA SER A 60 4.02 12.57 7.41
C SER A 60 4.97 11.47 7.89
N ILE A 61 5.17 10.41 7.10
CA ILE A 61 6.10 9.32 7.42
C ILE A 61 7.54 9.82 7.33
N SER A 62 7.93 10.51 6.26
CA SER A 62 9.27 11.11 6.11
C SER A 62 9.60 12.01 7.29
N ARG A 63 8.69 12.92 7.66
CA ARG A 63 8.83 13.79 8.84
C ARG A 63 9.00 13.00 10.14
N PHE A 64 8.25 11.91 10.32
CA PHE A 64 8.39 11.05 11.51
C PHE A 64 9.74 10.34 11.56
N LEU A 65 10.26 9.92 10.41
CA LEU A 65 11.56 9.25 10.29
C LEU A 65 12.75 10.23 10.37
N GLY A 66 12.50 11.53 10.26
CA GLY A 66 13.56 12.54 10.13
C GLY A 66 14.17 12.59 8.74
N ASP A 67 13.51 11.99 7.75
CA ASP A 67 13.93 12.01 6.35
C ASP A 67 13.50 13.32 5.67
N ALA A 68 14.18 13.66 4.57
CA ALA A 68 13.72 14.70 3.67
C ALA A 68 12.33 14.33 3.11
N ASP A 69 11.39 15.26 3.17
CA ASP A 69 10.06 15.07 2.60
C ASP A 69 10.13 15.22 1.07
N PRO A 70 9.85 14.16 0.30
CA PRO A 70 9.93 14.21 -1.17
C PRO A 70 8.82 15.06 -1.81
N TYR A 71 7.82 15.48 -1.04
CA TYR A 71 6.69 16.29 -1.49
C TYR A 71 6.63 17.66 -0.80
N ALA A 72 7.62 18.01 0.03
CA ALA A 72 7.75 19.38 0.53
C ALA A 72 8.09 20.32 -0.65
N ALA A 73 7.40 21.46 -0.70
CA ALA A 73 7.64 22.52 -1.68
C ALA A 73 8.86 23.37 -1.29
#